data_AF-A0AAD9U2K8-F1
#
_entry.id   AF-A0AAD9U2K8-F1
#
_cell.length_a   1.000
_cell.length_b   1.000
_cell.length_c   1.000
_cell.angle_alpha   90.00
_cell.angle_beta   90.00
_cell.angle_gamma   90.00
#
_symmetry.space_group_name_H-M   'P 1'
#
loop_
_entity.id
_entity.type
_entity.pdbx_description
1 polymer ?
#
loop_
_entity_poly.entity_id
_entity_poly.type
_entity_poly.pdbx_seq_one_letter_code
_entity_poly.pdbx_strand_id
1 'polypeptide(L)'
;MSERFNSWIKEDRDKPILTLFETIRRKVIVRFTDKWVEIKKLSDTITSYTRDRLNETKKEARKLKVIQGRGEFHETTDNFYRTWIVNIGEKTCDCGEWQISGYPCMHVMAVMAYNRQCAHDFVHWYYSRKLSKTLTVGI
;
A
#
# COMPACT_ATOMS: atom_id res chain seq x y z
N MET A 1 -8.19 -14.65 10.92
CA MET A 1 -7.11 -13.93 11.64
C MET A 1 -5.83 -14.05 10.83
N SER A 2 -5.16 -12.93 10.51
CA SER A 2 -3.91 -12.94 9.72
C SER A 2 -2.75 -13.55 10.52
N GLU A 3 -1.97 -14.44 9.92
CA GLU A 3 -0.83 -15.12 10.57
C GLU A 3 0.19 -14.13 11.15
N ARG A 4 0.39 -12.98 10.48
CA ARG A 4 1.32 -11.95 10.94
C ARG A 4 0.84 -11.22 12.18
N PHE A 5 -0.47 -10.96 12.27
CA PHE A 5 -1.04 -10.41 13.48
C PHE A 5 -0.93 -11.41 14.62
N ASN A 6 -1.26 -12.68 14.37
CA ASN A 6 -1.16 -13.75 15.37
C ASN A 6 0.28 -13.94 15.90
N SER A 7 1.27 -13.86 15.01
CA SER A 7 2.69 -13.85 15.40
C SER A 7 3.07 -12.63 16.23
N TRP A 8 2.55 -11.45 15.88
CA TRP A 8 2.87 -10.19 16.56
C TRP A 8 2.30 -10.09 17.99
N ILE A 9 1.16 -10.73 18.24
CA ILE A 9 0.52 -10.80 19.57
C ILE A 9 0.80 -12.11 20.31
N LYS A 10 1.66 -12.99 19.76
CA LYS A 10 1.85 -14.36 20.25
C LYS A 10 2.22 -14.44 21.73
N GLU A 11 2.97 -13.48 22.23
CA GLU A 11 3.42 -13.43 23.64
C GLU A 11 2.40 -12.79 24.58
N ASP A 12 1.40 -12.10 24.04
CA ASP A 12 0.42 -11.33 24.81
C ASP A 12 -0.96 -11.99 24.82
N ARG A 13 -1.25 -12.90 23.87
CA ARG A 13 -2.56 -13.54 23.67
C ARG A 13 -3.11 -14.30 24.88
N ASP A 14 -2.23 -14.78 25.76
CA ASP A 14 -2.61 -15.56 26.95
C ASP A 14 -2.75 -14.66 28.20
N LYS A 15 -2.59 -13.33 28.04
CA LYS A 15 -2.77 -12.35 29.12
C LYS A 15 -4.25 -12.01 29.32
N PRO A 16 -4.66 -11.56 30.53
CA PRO A 16 -6.01 -11.05 30.77
C PRO A 16 -6.38 -9.94 29.79
N ILE A 17 -7.67 -9.85 29.43
CA ILE A 17 -8.17 -8.96 28.36
C ILE A 17 -7.70 -7.50 28.52
N LEU A 18 -7.71 -6.97 29.74
CA LEU A 18 -7.25 -5.61 30.03
C LEU A 18 -5.75 -5.44 29.74
N THR A 19 -4.93 -6.40 30.17
CA THR A 19 -3.48 -6.40 29.95
C THR A 19 -3.11 -6.61 28.49
N LEU A 20 -3.85 -7.47 27.78
CA LEU A 20 -3.71 -7.68 26.33
C LEU A 20 -3.97 -6.38 25.57
N PHE A 21 -5.09 -5.70 25.85
CA PHE A 21 -5.42 -4.44 25.19
C PHE A 21 -4.40 -3.35 25.48
N GLU A 22 -3.96 -3.20 26.72
CA GLU A 22 -2.93 -2.21 27.06
C GLU A 22 -1.60 -2.51 26.36
N THR A 23 -1.23 -3.78 26.24
CA THR A 23 0.00 -4.17 25.54
C THR A 23 -0.11 -3.93 24.03
N ILE A 24 -1.25 -4.25 23.41
CA ILE A 24 -1.53 -3.93 22.00
C ILE A 24 -1.46 -2.42 21.79
N ARG A 25 -2.11 -1.63 22.65
CA ARG A 25 -2.11 -0.16 22.57
C ARG A 25 -0.68 0.39 22.60
N ARG A 26 0.16 -0.06 23.54
CA ARG A 26 1.58 0.34 23.61
C ARG A 26 2.36 -0.06 22.37
N LYS A 27 2.21 -1.30 21.91
CA LYS A 27 2.88 -1.79 20.68
C LYS A 27 2.48 -0.98 19.44
N VAL A 28 1.21 -0.58 19.34
CA VAL A 28 0.72 0.29 18.27
C VAL A 28 1.37 1.66 18.35
N ILE A 29 1.38 2.29 19.53
CA ILE A 29 1.99 3.63 19.74
C ILE A 29 3.48 3.63 19.38
N VAL A 30 4.25 2.63 19.84
CA VAL A 30 5.68 2.50 19.51
C VAL A 30 5.86 2.40 18.00
N ARG A 31 5.11 1.52 17.33
CA ARG A 31 5.17 1.38 15.87
C ARG A 31 4.88 2.68 15.13
N PHE A 32 3.86 3.43 15.55
CA PHE A 32 3.56 4.72 14.95
C PHE A 32 4.72 5.71 15.17
N THR A 33 5.26 5.77 16.39
CA THR A 33 6.35 6.67 16.74
C THR A 33 7.62 6.38 15.93
N ASP A 34 8.02 5.12 15.83
CA ASP A 34 9.16 4.68 15.00
C ASP A 34 8.94 5.10 13.55
N LYS A 35 7.73 4.87 13.02
CA LYS A 35 7.39 5.24 11.65
C LYS A 35 7.45 6.74 11.43
N TRP A 36 7.00 7.51 12.41
CA TRP A 36 7.07 8.97 12.41
C TRP A 36 8.50 9.49 12.34
N VAL A 37 9.41 8.89 13.11
CA VAL A 37 10.84 9.24 13.08
C VAL A 37 11.46 8.92 11.72
N GLU A 38 11.11 7.78 11.11
CA GLU A 38 11.54 7.45 9.73
C GLU A 38 11.05 8.49 8.72
N ILE A 39 9.76 8.87 8.78
CA ILE A 39 9.14 9.84 7.87
C ILE A 39 9.78 11.23 8.03
N LYS A 40 10.16 11.65 9.24
CA LYS A 40 10.86 12.92 9.46
C LYS A 40 12.24 12.96 8.79
N LYS A 41 12.93 11.82 8.72
CA LYS A 41 14.27 11.71 8.10
C LYS A 41 14.20 11.65 6.57
N LEU A 42 13.04 11.40 5.98
CA LEU A 42 12.86 11.34 4.54
C LEU A 42 12.94 12.73 3.91
N SER A 43 13.94 12.92 3.05
CA SER A 43 14.04 14.09 2.15
C SER A 43 12.96 14.06 1.07
N ASP A 44 12.57 12.85 0.66
CA ASP A 44 11.72 12.56 -0.48
C ASP A 44 10.25 12.32 -0.10
N THR A 45 9.37 12.20 -1.10
CA THR A 45 7.92 12.07 -0.88
C THR A 45 7.50 10.71 -0.29
N ILE A 46 8.31 9.65 -0.49
CA ILE A 46 7.99 8.28 -0.07
C ILE A 46 9.20 7.53 0.48
N THR A 47 8.95 6.60 1.40
CA THR A 47 9.98 5.77 2.07
C THR A 47 10.77 4.91 1.07
N SER A 48 12.05 4.61 1.38
CA SER A 48 12.88 3.70 0.57
C SER A 48 12.22 2.34 0.38
N TYR A 49 11.65 1.78 1.45
CA TYR A 49 10.88 0.54 1.40
C TYR A 49 9.74 0.59 0.37
N THR A 50 8.96 1.67 0.36
CA THR A 50 7.88 1.84 -0.62
C THR A 50 8.43 1.92 -2.04
N ARG A 51 9.54 2.65 -2.24
CA ARG A 51 10.16 2.76 -3.56
C ARG A 51 10.64 1.41 -4.08
N ASP A 52 11.29 0.62 -3.24
CA ASP A 52 11.81 -0.70 -3.61
C ASP A 52 10.65 -1.65 -3.94
N ARG A 53 9.61 -1.65 -3.11
CA ARG A 53 8.35 -2.37 -3.36
C ARG A 53 7.73 -1.98 -4.71
N LEU A 54 7.59 -0.69 -5.00
CA LEU A 54 7.05 -0.21 -6.27
C LEU A 54 7.92 -0.63 -7.46
N ASN A 55 9.25 -0.61 -7.30
CA ASN A 55 10.18 -1.03 -8.33
C ASN A 55 10.08 -2.54 -8.63
N GLU A 56 9.89 -3.37 -7.60
CA GLU A 56 9.63 -4.80 -7.75
C GLU A 56 8.32 -5.04 -8.50
N THR A 57 7.22 -4.43 -8.06
CA THR A 57 5.91 -4.55 -8.71
C THR A 57 5.95 -4.04 -10.16
N LYS A 58 6.75 -3.00 -10.43
CA LYS A 58 6.96 -2.47 -11.79
C LYS A 58 7.64 -3.49 -12.71
N LYS A 59 8.53 -4.36 -12.21
CA LYS A 59 9.15 -5.41 -13.02
C LYS A 59 8.11 -6.45 -13.46
N GLU A 60 7.23 -6.84 -12.54
CA GLU A 60 6.14 -7.79 -12.82
C GLU A 60 5.11 -7.20 -13.78
N ALA A 61 4.78 -5.92 -13.62
CA ALA A 61 3.86 -5.20 -14.49
C ALA A 61 4.28 -5.18 -15.97
N ARG A 62 5.58 -5.26 -16.28
CA ARG A 62 6.09 -5.29 -17.68
C ARG A 62 5.64 -6.51 -18.47
N LYS A 63 5.22 -7.58 -17.78
CA LYS A 63 4.74 -8.82 -18.40
C LYS A 63 3.28 -8.71 -18.87
N LEU A 64 2.59 -7.63 -18.49
CA LEU A 64 1.17 -7.44 -18.79
C LEU A 64 0.99 -6.61 -20.05
N LYS A 65 -0.06 -6.96 -20.81
CA LYS A 65 -0.60 -6.12 -21.88
C LYS A 65 -1.72 -5.26 -21.32
N VAL A 66 -1.87 -4.04 -21.80
CA VAL A 66 -2.91 -3.10 -21.36
C VAL A 66 -3.76 -2.70 -22.55
N ILE A 67 -5.07 -2.77 -22.38
CA ILE A 67 -6.07 -2.29 -23.34
C ILE A 67 -6.91 -1.23 -22.62
N GLN A 68 -7.03 -0.05 -23.24
CA GLN A 68 -7.87 1.01 -22.70
C GLN A 68 -9.34 0.75 -23.04
N GLY A 69 -10.19 0.75 -22.02
CA GLY A 69 -11.64 0.68 -22.15
C GLY A 69 -12.28 2.08 -22.25
N ARG A 70 -13.57 2.16 -21.95
CA ARG A 70 -14.29 3.45 -21.91
C ARG A 70 -13.94 4.21 -20.62
N GLY A 71 -13.58 5.48 -20.72
CA GLY A 71 -13.32 6.33 -19.55
C GLY A 71 -12.04 5.93 -18.81
N GLU A 72 -12.13 5.72 -17.50
CA GLU A 72 -10.99 5.39 -16.62
C GLU A 72 -10.77 3.87 -16.44
N PHE A 73 -11.52 3.05 -17.18
CA PHE A 73 -11.39 1.60 -17.18
C PHE A 73 -10.29 1.11 -18.11
N HIS A 74 -9.50 0.17 -17.62
CA HIS A 74 -8.43 -0.48 -18.36
C HIS A 74 -8.51 -1.99 -18.10
N GLU A 75 -8.27 -2.78 -19.14
CA GLU A 75 -8.08 -4.21 -19.01
C GLU A 75 -6.59 -4.53 -19.07
N THR A 76 -6.11 -5.34 -18.14
CA THR A 76 -4.75 -5.87 -18.17
C THR A 76 -4.78 -7.37 -18.39
N THR A 77 -3.96 -7.87 -19.31
CA THR A 77 -3.88 -9.29 -19.68
C THR A 77 -2.49 -9.84 -19.39
N ASP A 78 -2.40 -11.00 -18.74
CA ASP A 78 -1.12 -11.70 -18.55
C ASP A 78 -0.75 -12.60 -19.75
N ASN A 79 0.42 -13.23 -19.67
CA ASN A 79 0.89 -14.17 -20.69
C ASN A 79 0.06 -15.46 -20.78
N PHE A 80 -0.82 -15.72 -19.81
CA PHE A 80 -1.73 -16.86 -19.75
C PHE A 80 -3.16 -16.49 -20.17
N TYR A 81 -3.36 -15.33 -20.79
CA TYR A 81 -4.65 -14.81 -21.21
C TYR A 81 -5.65 -14.57 -20.08
N ARG A 82 -5.18 -14.44 -18.84
CA ARG A 82 -6.03 -13.99 -17.72
C ARG A 82 -6.14 -12.48 -17.77
N THR A 83 -7.34 -11.97 -17.54
CA THR A 83 -7.64 -10.55 -17.59
C THR A 83 -8.08 -10.03 -16.23
N TRP A 84 -7.74 -8.77 -15.98
CA TRP A 84 -8.19 -8.02 -14.80
C TRP A 84 -8.59 -6.61 -15.23
N ILE A 85 -9.68 -6.12 -14.66
CA ILE A 85 -10.14 -4.76 -14.86
C ILE A 85 -9.53 -3.87 -13.78
N VAL A 86 -9.07 -2.71 -14.21
CA VAL A 86 -8.55 -1.63 -13.36
C VAL A 86 -9.40 -0.39 -13.63
N ASN A 87 -9.95 0.20 -12.57
CA ASN A 87 -10.58 1.50 -12.62
C ASN A 87 -9.71 2.50 -11.86
N ILE A 88 -9.10 3.43 -12.59
CA ILE A 88 -8.18 4.41 -12.01
C ILE A 88 -8.93 5.44 -11.16
N GLY A 89 -10.14 5.84 -11.59
CA GLY A 89 -10.96 6.86 -10.93
C GLY A 89 -11.40 6.47 -9.53
N GLU A 90 -11.94 5.25 -9.42
CA GLU A 90 -12.38 4.68 -8.14
C GLU A 90 -11.24 4.07 -7.34
N LYS A 91 -10.02 4.03 -7.90
CA LYS A 91 -8.85 3.37 -7.34
C LYS A 91 -9.08 1.90 -7.01
N THR A 92 -9.66 1.17 -7.96
CA THR A 92 -9.99 -0.26 -7.80
C THR A 92 -9.30 -1.12 -8.86
N CYS A 93 -9.03 -2.36 -8.46
CA CYS A 93 -8.58 -3.43 -9.35
C CYS A 93 -9.27 -4.73 -8.96
N ASP A 94 -9.65 -5.54 -9.94
CA ASP A 94 -10.32 -6.82 -9.71
C ASP A 94 -9.52 -7.79 -8.82
N CYS A 95 -8.19 -7.65 -8.77
CA CYS A 95 -7.38 -8.48 -7.87
C CYS A 95 -7.52 -8.10 -6.38
N GLY A 96 -8.13 -6.95 -6.06
CA GLY A 96 -8.38 -6.48 -4.69
C GLY A 96 -7.15 -6.00 -3.92
N GLU A 97 -5.93 -6.27 -4.41
CA GLU A 97 -4.70 -5.95 -3.69
C GLU A 97 -4.52 -4.45 -3.48
N TRP A 98 -4.94 -3.61 -4.45
CA TRP A 98 -4.80 -2.16 -4.32
C TRP A 98 -5.69 -1.59 -3.22
N GLN A 99 -6.91 -2.10 -3.09
CA GLN A 99 -7.89 -1.69 -2.09
C GLN A 99 -7.46 -2.12 -0.68
N ILE A 100 -6.88 -3.32 -0.55
CA ILE A 100 -6.46 -3.87 0.74
C ILE A 100 -5.14 -3.26 1.21
N SER A 101 -4.16 -3.20 0.32
CA SER A 101 -2.79 -2.80 0.69
C SER A 101 -2.58 -1.29 0.61
N GLY A 102 -3.40 -0.57 -0.16
CA GLY A 102 -3.16 0.82 -0.52
C GLY A 102 -1.97 1.01 -1.48
N TYR A 103 -1.35 -0.07 -1.97
CA TYR A 103 -0.29 -0.05 -2.96
C TYR A 103 -0.82 -0.44 -4.34
N PRO A 104 -0.41 0.26 -5.41
CA PRO A 104 -0.76 -0.18 -6.75
C PRO A 104 -0.21 -1.59 -6.99
N CYS A 105 -1.09 -2.54 -7.29
CA CYS A 105 -0.73 -3.90 -7.67
C CYS A 105 -0.09 -3.93 -9.07
N MET A 106 0.38 -5.09 -9.53
CA MET A 106 1.03 -5.19 -10.85
C MET A 106 0.14 -4.75 -12.02
N HIS A 107 -1.18 -5.00 -11.97
CA HIS A 107 -2.14 -4.55 -12.98
C HIS A 107 -2.23 -3.02 -13.02
N VAL A 108 -2.40 -2.42 -11.85
CA VAL A 108 -2.49 -0.97 -11.67
C VAL A 108 -1.18 -0.28 -12.10
N MET A 109 -0.03 -0.90 -11.78
CA MET A 109 1.29 -0.43 -12.22
C MET A 109 1.46 -0.49 -13.74
N ALA A 110 0.93 -1.53 -14.40
CA ALA A 110 0.97 -1.64 -15.86
C ALA A 110 0.14 -0.53 -16.52
N VAL A 111 -1.05 -0.26 -15.98
CA VAL A 111 -1.93 0.82 -16.44
C VAL A 111 -1.28 2.19 -16.24
N MET A 112 -0.61 2.43 -15.12
CA MET A 112 0.14 3.68 -14.89
C MET A 112 1.28 3.87 -15.87
N ALA A 113 2.01 2.80 -16.18
CA ALA A 113 3.05 2.84 -17.19
C ALA A 113 2.48 3.14 -18.58
N TYR A 114 1.33 2.54 -18.93
CA TYR A 114 0.60 2.82 -20.18
C TYR A 114 0.18 4.29 -20.28
N ASN A 115 -0.39 4.85 -19.21
CA ASN A 115 -0.83 6.25 -19.15
C ASN A 115 0.30 7.26 -18.89
N ARG A 116 1.56 6.81 -18.80
CA ARG A 116 2.74 7.64 -18.45
C ARG A 116 2.59 8.42 -17.14
N GLN A 117 1.86 7.86 -16.19
CA GLN A 117 1.62 8.45 -14.89
C GLN A 117 2.63 7.95 -13.85
N CYS A 118 2.89 8.76 -12.82
CA CYS A 118 3.78 8.38 -11.75
C CYS A 118 3.03 7.49 -10.75
N ALA A 119 3.49 6.24 -10.57
CA ALA A 119 2.90 5.31 -9.60
C ALA A 119 2.86 5.83 -8.16
N HIS A 120 3.75 6.79 -7.86
CA HIS A 120 3.86 7.46 -6.57
C HIS A 120 2.55 8.17 -6.18
N ASP A 121 1.81 8.70 -7.16
CA ASP A 121 0.58 9.48 -6.93
C ASP A 121 -0.62 8.60 -6.55
N PHE A 122 -0.50 7.29 -6.76
CA PHE A 122 -1.56 6.31 -6.56
C PHE A 122 -1.32 5.40 -5.36
N VAL A 123 -0.20 5.60 -4.67
CA VAL A 123 0.00 5.02 -3.34
C VAL A 123 -0.92 5.74 -2.35
N HIS A 124 -1.54 4.96 -1.47
CA HIS A 124 -2.37 5.50 -0.40
C HIS A 124 -1.58 6.50 0.45
N TRP A 125 -2.25 7.58 0.87
CA TRP A 125 -1.62 8.71 1.56
C TRP A 125 -0.86 8.30 2.83
N TYR A 126 -1.24 7.18 3.46
CA TYR A 126 -0.58 6.57 4.62
C TYR A 126 0.93 6.32 4.40
N TYR A 127 1.34 6.05 3.16
CA TYR A 127 2.75 5.80 2.83
C TYR A 127 3.49 7.05 2.35
N SER A 128 2.77 8.16 2.17
CA SER A 128 3.32 9.43 1.71
C SER A 128 3.67 10.35 2.88
N ARG A 129 4.64 11.24 2.66
CA ARG A 129 5.09 12.24 3.65
C ARG A 129 4.00 13.24 4.08
N LYS A 130 2.84 13.24 3.42
CA LYS A 130 1.66 14.07 3.77
C LYS A 130 1.18 13.83 5.22
N LEU A 131 1.49 12.68 5.81
CA LEU A 131 1.26 12.39 7.24
C LEU A 131 1.93 13.40 8.18
N SER A 132 3.10 13.94 7.82
CA SER A 132 3.93 14.76 8.72
C SER A 132 3.30 16.11 9.11
N LYS A 133 2.39 16.63 8.27
CA LYS A 133 1.76 17.94 8.47
C LYS A 133 0.47 17.91 9.29
N THR A 134 -0.22 16.76 9.39
CA THR A 134 -1.54 16.71 10.03
C THR A 134 -1.46 16.41 11.53
N LEU A 135 -0.48 15.61 11.99
CA LEU A 135 -0.32 15.35 13.44
C LEU A 135 0.53 16.41 14.17
N THR A 136 1.05 17.41 13.47
CA THR A 136 1.67 18.59 14.09
C THR A 136 0.66 19.69 14.44
N VAL A 137 -0.58 19.58 13.98
CA VAL A 137 -1.66 20.56 14.23
C VAL A 137 -2.63 20.08 15.32
N GLY A 138 -2.43 18.88 15.86
CA GLY A 138 -3.32 18.25 16.84
C GLY A 138 -2.66 17.89 18.18
N ILE A 139 -1.63 18.65 18.60
CA ILE A 139 -1.13 18.68 19.98
C ILE A 139 -1.37 20.09 20.52
#